data_AF-A0AAW8F6I7-F1
#
_entry.id   AF-A0AAW8F6I7-F1
#
_cell.length_a   1.000
_cell.length_b   1.000
_cell.length_c   1.000
_cell.angle_alpha   90.00
_cell.angle_beta   90.00
_cell.angle_gamma   90.00
#
_symmetry.space_group_name_H-M   'P 1'
#
loop_
_entity.id
_entity.type
_entity.pdbx_description
1 polymer ?
#
loop_
_entity_poly.entity_id
_entity_poly.type
_entity_poly.pdbx_seq_one_letter_code
_entity_poly.pdbx_strand_id
1 'polypeptide(L)'
;MKKSADTPHDEDFTALYDRAWDILIPARAGYLDDVSAHYDEVFHEVAQRTEHTGSLVKTDIAALVVWKRLTARTRWATDLMSLPDTHVRALTERAVTAVRDTTLPRSEAARTGHGILSVPVQG
;
A
#
# COMPACT_ATOMS: atom_id res chain seq x y z
N MET A 1 39.06 37.32 11.83
CA MET A 1 39.05 36.01 11.13
C MET A 1 37.61 35.57 10.92
N LYS A 2 37.09 35.66 9.69
CA LYS A 2 35.81 35.02 9.33
C LYS A 2 36.11 33.55 9.06
N LYS A 3 35.43 32.65 9.79
CA LYS A 3 35.49 31.20 9.58
C LYS A 3 34.76 30.94 8.26
N SER A 4 35.49 30.64 7.19
CA SER A 4 34.89 30.21 5.93
C SER A 4 34.09 28.94 6.19
N ALA A 5 32.81 28.95 5.83
CA ALA A 5 31.98 27.75 5.87
C ALA A 5 32.53 26.79 4.82
N ASP A 6 32.87 25.58 5.26
CA ASP A 6 33.31 24.47 4.45
C ASP A 6 32.08 23.95 3.70
N THR A 7 31.91 24.36 2.44
CA THR A 7 30.84 23.83 1.58
C THR A 7 31.28 22.45 1.11
N PRO A 8 30.55 21.36 1.42
CA PRO A 8 30.94 20.02 1.00
C PRO A 8 31.12 19.96 -0.51
N HIS A 9 32.20 19.35 -0.98
CA HIS A 9 32.52 19.26 -2.41
C HIS A 9 31.65 18.18 -3.06
N ASP A 10 31.40 18.26 -4.38
CA ASP A 10 30.58 17.27 -5.10
C ASP A 10 31.09 15.81 -4.96
N GLU A 11 32.38 15.64 -4.70
CA GLU A 11 33.02 14.35 -4.39
C GLU A 11 32.57 13.79 -3.02
N ASP A 12 32.35 14.65 -2.02
CA ASP A 12 31.82 14.26 -0.71
C ASP A 12 30.37 13.77 -0.83
N PHE A 13 29.58 14.42 -1.69
CA PHE A 13 28.22 13.98 -1.98
C PHE A 13 28.20 12.65 -2.72
N THR A 14 29.08 12.46 -3.70
CA THR A 14 29.17 11.20 -4.47
C THR A 14 29.57 10.04 -3.55
N ALA A 15 30.59 10.22 -2.72
CA ALA A 15 31.00 9.21 -1.73
C ALA A 15 29.90 8.93 -0.69
N LEU A 16 29.12 9.94 -0.32
CA LEU A 16 27.96 9.78 0.56
C LEU A 16 26.82 9.02 -0.14
N TYR A 17 26.57 9.27 -1.42
CA TYR A 17 25.60 8.51 -2.21
C TYR A 17 26.02 7.05 -2.36
N ASP A 18 27.28 6.77 -2.70
CA ASP A 18 27.78 5.41 -2.85
C ASP A 18 27.64 4.63 -1.54
N ARG A 19 28.04 5.23 -0.41
CA ARG A 19 27.87 4.63 0.91
C ARG A 19 26.39 4.44 1.28
N ALA A 20 25.53 5.37 0.89
CA ALA A 20 24.09 5.22 1.12
C ALA A 20 23.52 4.07 0.29
N TRP A 21 23.93 3.91 -0.97
CA TRP A 21 23.50 2.81 -1.83
C TRP A 21 23.96 1.45 -1.33
N ASP A 22 25.19 1.35 -0.81
CA ASP A 22 25.71 0.14 -0.16
C ASP A 22 24.84 -0.32 1.03
N ILE A 23 24.14 0.61 1.67
CA ILE A 23 23.21 0.31 2.78
C ILE A 23 21.80 0.05 2.27
N LEU A 24 21.31 0.89 1.36
CA LEU A 24 19.91 0.86 0.89
C LEU A 24 19.61 -0.36 0.02
N ILE A 25 20.56 -0.81 -0.81
CA ILE A 25 20.35 -1.96 -1.70
C ILE A 25 20.13 -3.26 -0.90
N PRO A 26 21.02 -3.65 0.04
CA PRO A 26 20.78 -4.84 0.86
C PRO A 26 19.57 -4.72 1.77
N ALA A 27 19.32 -3.52 2.34
CA ALA A 27 18.13 -3.30 3.17
C ALA A 27 16.83 -3.49 2.37
N ARG A 28 16.79 -3.00 1.13
CA ARG A 28 15.66 -3.21 0.23
C ARG A 28 15.49 -4.70 -0.12
N ALA A 29 16.58 -5.40 -0.41
CA ALA A 29 16.52 -6.84 -0.70
C ALA A 29 15.96 -7.61 0.51
N GLY A 30 16.50 -7.36 1.71
CA GLY A 30 16.01 -8.01 2.93
C GLY A 30 14.56 -7.67 3.27
N TYR A 31 14.11 -6.44 2.99
CA TYR A 31 12.70 -6.07 3.10
C TYR A 31 11.82 -6.87 2.14
N LEU A 32 12.22 -6.99 0.87
CA LEU A 32 11.45 -7.73 -0.14
C LEU A 32 11.42 -9.25 0.11
N ASP A 33 12.42 -9.79 0.80
CA ASP A 33 12.44 -11.21 1.20
C ASP A 33 11.49 -11.51 2.38
N ASP A 34 11.24 -10.53 3.26
CA ASP A 34 10.42 -10.69 4.47
C ASP A 34 8.94 -10.31 4.26
N VAL A 35 8.68 -9.32 3.41
CA VAL A 35 7.34 -8.79 3.20
C VAL A 35 6.56 -9.56 2.13
N SER A 36 5.25 -9.70 2.29
CA SER A 36 4.38 -10.18 1.21
C SER A 36 4.56 -9.32 -0.04
N ALA A 37 4.63 -9.96 -1.21
CA ALA A 37 4.69 -9.28 -2.50
C ALA A 37 3.48 -8.34 -2.75
N HIS A 38 2.38 -8.55 -2.02
CA HIS A 38 1.15 -7.75 -2.13
C HIS A 38 1.16 -6.50 -1.25
N TYR A 39 2.07 -6.40 -0.28
CA TYR A 39 2.11 -5.31 0.69
C TYR A 39 2.27 -3.93 0.04
N ASP A 40 3.03 -3.86 -1.06
CA ASP A 40 3.31 -2.61 -1.76
C ASP A 40 2.39 -2.34 -2.95
N GLU A 41 1.36 -3.16 -3.21
CA GLU A 41 0.45 -2.96 -4.36
C GLU A 41 -0.21 -1.58 -4.39
N VAL A 42 -0.62 -1.05 -3.22
CA VAL A 42 -1.19 0.31 -3.11
C VAL A 42 -0.17 1.37 -3.49
N PHE A 43 1.10 1.21 -3.10
CA PHE A 43 2.16 2.12 -3.50
C PHE A 43 2.42 2.05 -5.01
N HIS A 44 2.47 0.85 -5.58
CA HIS A 44 2.66 0.64 -7.01
C HIS A 44 1.51 1.25 -7.83
N GLU A 45 0.25 1.06 -7.42
CA GLU A 45 -0.91 1.63 -8.12
C GLU A 45 -0.86 3.17 -8.12
N VAL A 46 -0.57 3.77 -6.95
CA VAL A 46 -0.47 5.23 -6.83
C VAL A 46 0.72 5.78 -7.62
N ALA A 47 1.86 5.09 -7.61
CA ALA A 47 3.03 5.47 -8.38
C ALA A 47 2.74 5.44 -9.89
N GLN A 48 2.20 4.33 -10.40
CA GLN A 48 1.83 4.19 -11.82
C GLN A 48 0.82 5.25 -12.26
N ARG A 49 -0.19 5.54 -11.43
CA ARG A 49 -1.16 6.60 -11.71
C ARG A 49 -0.47 7.96 -11.78
N THR A 50 0.41 8.27 -10.83
CA THR A 50 1.13 9.54 -10.75
C THR A 50 2.09 9.73 -11.92
N GLU A 51 2.78 8.67 -12.33
CA GLU A 51 3.64 8.69 -13.53
C GLU A 51 2.83 9.03 -14.78
N HIS A 52 1.60 8.50 -14.90
CA HIS A 52 0.73 8.77 -16.03
C HIS A 52 0.11 10.17 -16.01
N THR A 53 -0.32 10.66 -14.85
CA THR A 53 -1.06 11.92 -14.70
C THR A 53 -0.18 13.13 -14.36
N GLY A 54 1.08 12.90 -13.96
CA GLY A 54 1.98 13.93 -13.45
C GLY A 54 1.56 14.56 -12.12
N SER A 55 0.52 14.03 -11.45
CA SER A 55 -0.01 14.59 -10.21
C SER A 55 -0.77 13.57 -9.36
N LEU A 56 -0.74 13.77 -8.04
CA LEU A 56 -1.50 12.98 -7.06
C LEU A 56 -2.87 13.60 -6.83
N VAL A 57 -3.93 12.79 -6.83
CA VAL A 57 -5.25 13.23 -6.36
C VAL A 57 -5.37 13.07 -4.85
N LYS A 58 -6.36 13.74 -4.24
CA LYS A 58 -6.62 13.65 -2.79
C LYS A 58 -6.87 12.21 -2.33
N THR A 59 -7.51 11.40 -3.17
CA THR A 59 -7.75 9.97 -2.90
C THR A 59 -6.44 9.18 -2.82
N ASP A 60 -5.47 9.48 -3.69
CA ASP A 60 -4.15 8.83 -3.66
C ASP A 60 -3.43 9.15 -2.35
N ILE A 61 -3.42 10.44 -1.96
CA ILE A 61 -2.82 10.89 -0.70
C ILE A 61 -3.51 10.22 0.49
N ALA A 62 -4.84 10.16 0.49
CA ALA A 62 -5.60 9.50 1.54
C ALA A 62 -5.28 8.00 1.62
N ALA A 63 -5.19 7.32 0.48
CA ALA A 63 -4.83 5.91 0.40
C ALA A 63 -3.44 5.66 0.99
N LEU A 64 -2.43 6.44 0.59
CA LEU A 64 -1.07 6.32 1.13
C LEU A 64 -1.00 6.61 2.63
N VAL A 65 -1.73 7.63 3.11
CA VAL A 65 -1.78 7.96 4.54
C VAL A 65 -2.46 6.84 5.34
N VAL A 66 -3.56 6.29 4.83
CA VAL A 66 -4.25 5.16 5.45
C VAL A 66 -3.34 3.93 5.45
N TRP A 67 -2.71 3.59 4.33
CA TRP A 67 -1.81 2.44 4.23
C TRP A 67 -0.63 2.54 5.21
N LYS A 68 -0.01 3.72 5.31
CA LYS A 68 1.02 3.99 6.32
C LYS A 68 0.51 3.87 7.76
N ARG A 69 -0.76 4.23 8.01
CA ARG A 69 -1.37 4.20 9.34
C ARG A 69 -1.95 2.84 9.71
N LEU A 70 -2.26 1.99 8.73
CA LEU A 70 -2.49 0.56 8.90
C LEU A 70 -1.15 -0.05 9.30
N THR A 71 -0.72 0.23 10.53
CA THR A 71 0.38 -0.50 11.13
C THR A 71 -0.07 -1.95 11.17
N ALA A 72 0.66 -2.86 10.53
CA ALA A 72 0.44 -4.32 10.52
C ALA A 72 0.63 -4.96 11.92
N ARG A 73 0.19 -4.25 12.95
CA ARG A 73 0.21 -4.60 14.38
C ARG A 73 -1.01 -5.41 14.78
N THR A 74 -2.09 -5.33 14.01
CA THR A 74 -3.27 -6.18 14.18
C THR A 74 -3.27 -7.25 13.12
N ARG A 75 -3.65 -8.46 13.50
CA ARG A 75 -3.73 -9.61 12.58
C ARG A 75 -4.53 -9.29 11.32
N TRP A 76 -5.69 -8.64 11.46
CA TRP A 76 -6.52 -8.26 10.32
C TRP A 76 -5.82 -7.30 9.35
N ALA A 77 -4.95 -6.39 9.84
CA ALA A 77 -4.24 -5.45 8.99
C ALA A 77 -3.10 -6.17 8.26
N THR A 78 -2.36 -7.05 8.96
CA THR A 78 -1.36 -7.92 8.34
C THR A 78 -1.96 -8.80 7.25
N ASP A 79 -3.09 -9.44 7.53
CA ASP A 79 -3.80 -10.31 6.60
C ASP A 79 -4.29 -9.50 5.38
N LEU A 80 -4.88 -8.31 5.60
CA LEU A 80 -5.32 -7.43 4.53
C LEU A 80 -4.16 -6.96 3.65
N MET A 81 -3.05 -6.53 4.24
CA MET A 81 -1.88 -6.05 3.50
C MET A 81 -1.13 -7.17 2.77
N SER A 82 -1.33 -8.42 3.18
CA SER A 82 -0.75 -9.59 2.51
C SER A 82 -1.66 -10.15 1.42
N LEU A 83 -2.93 -9.73 1.36
CA LEU A 83 -3.92 -10.21 0.41
C LEU A 83 -3.77 -9.45 -0.93
N PRO A 84 -3.79 -10.14 -2.08
CA PRO A 84 -3.77 -9.46 -3.37
C PRO A 84 -4.98 -8.53 -3.55
N ASP A 85 -4.77 -7.33 -4.10
CA ASP A 85 -5.83 -6.38 -4.42
C ASP A 85 -6.88 -6.99 -5.37
N THR A 86 -6.45 -7.88 -6.28
CA THR A 86 -7.36 -8.65 -7.14
C THR A 86 -8.35 -9.49 -6.34
N HIS A 87 -7.93 -10.08 -5.22
CA HIS A 87 -8.80 -10.83 -4.33
C HIS A 87 -9.75 -9.90 -3.58
N VAL A 88 -9.24 -8.76 -3.06
CA VAL A 88 -10.06 -7.74 -2.39
C VAL A 88 -11.16 -7.23 -3.33
N ARG A 89 -10.81 -6.94 -4.59
CA ARG A 89 -11.77 -6.53 -5.62
C ARG A 89 -12.80 -7.60 -5.91
N ALA A 90 -12.40 -8.85 -6.12
CA ALA A 90 -13.36 -9.94 -6.37
C ALA A 90 -14.32 -10.15 -5.19
N LEU A 91 -13.82 -10.07 -3.94
CA LEU A 91 -14.65 -10.22 -2.75
C LEU A 91 -15.65 -9.07 -2.61
N THR A 92 -15.16 -7.84 -2.77
CA THR A 92 -16.00 -6.63 -2.66
C THR A 92 -16.98 -6.49 -3.81
N GLU A 93 -16.62 -6.91 -5.03
CA GLU A 93 -17.53 -6.97 -6.18
C GLU A 93 -18.71 -7.90 -5.91
N ARG A 94 -18.45 -9.12 -5.41
CA ARG A 94 -19.51 -10.06 -5.00
C ARG A 94 -20.40 -9.47 -3.92
N ALA A 95 -19.81 -8.86 -2.89
CA ALA A 95 -20.58 -8.22 -1.82
C ALA A 95 -21.45 -7.06 -2.34
N VAL A 96 -20.90 -6.19 -3.19
CA VAL A 96 -21.63 -5.08 -3.81
C VAL A 96 -22.76 -5.60 -4.70
N THR A 97 -22.52 -6.66 -5.46
CA THR A 97 -23.54 -7.30 -6.31
C THR A 97 -24.69 -7.84 -5.47
N ALA A 98 -24.39 -8.55 -4.38
CA ALA A 98 -25.41 -9.05 -3.46
C ALA A 98 -26.25 -7.95 -2.82
N VAL A 99 -25.63 -6.82 -2.44
CA VAL A 99 -26.35 -5.66 -1.86
C VAL A 99 -27.22 -4.94 -2.89
N ARG A 100 -26.86 -5.02 -4.18
CA ARG A 100 -27.60 -4.41 -5.28
C ARG A 100 -28.75 -5.28 -5.82
N ASP A 101 -28.95 -6.48 -5.28
CA ASP A 101 -30.05 -7.34 -5.68
C ASP A 101 -31.41 -6.73 -5.25
N THR A 102 -32.12 -6.17 -6.22
CA THR A 102 -33.43 -5.53 -5.99
C THR A 102 -34.58 -6.53 -5.93
N THR A 103 -34.32 -7.82 -6.16
CA THR A 103 -35.33 -8.88 -6.03
C THR A 103 -35.55 -9.29 -4.59
N LEU A 104 -34.59 -8.98 -3.71
CA LEU A 104 -34.64 -9.27 -2.27
C LEU A 104 -35.04 -8.03 -1.46
N PRO A 105 -35.64 -8.21 -0.27
CA PRO A 105 -35.73 -7.15 0.72
C PRO A 105 -34.34 -6.59 1.04
N ARG A 106 -34.23 -5.26 1.18
CA ARG A 106 -32.96 -4.56 1.45
C ARG A 106 -32.17 -5.14 2.64
N SER A 107 -32.85 -5.56 3.70
CA SER A 107 -32.23 -6.15 4.87
C SER A 107 -31.60 -7.52 4.59
N GLU A 108 -32.20 -8.30 3.69
CA GLU A 108 -31.70 -9.60 3.26
C GLU A 108 -30.50 -9.43 2.33
N ALA A 109 -30.59 -8.55 1.34
CA ALA A 109 -29.48 -8.18 0.46
C ALA A 109 -28.25 -7.67 1.26
N ALA A 110 -28.47 -6.82 2.26
CA ALA A 110 -27.42 -6.32 3.15
C ALA A 110 -26.77 -7.45 3.98
N ARG A 111 -27.58 -8.39 4.51
CA ARG A 111 -27.08 -9.53 5.27
C ARG A 111 -26.22 -10.44 4.40
N THR A 112 -26.65 -10.72 3.17
CA THR A 112 -25.89 -11.52 2.20
C THR A 112 -24.56 -10.86 1.87
N GLY A 113 -24.56 -9.56 1.56
CA GLY A 113 -23.34 -8.80 1.31
C GLY A 113 -22.35 -8.82 2.48
N HIS A 114 -22.85 -8.60 3.70
CA HIS A 114 -22.01 -8.69 4.91
C HIS A 114 -21.47 -10.11 5.15
N GLY A 115 -22.29 -11.13 4.91
CA GLY A 115 -21.90 -12.54 5.02
C GLY A 115 -20.70 -12.88 4.13
N ILE A 116 -20.67 -12.34 2.90
CA ILE A 116 -19.55 -12.49 1.97
C ILE A 116 -18.25 -11.91 2.56
N LEU A 117 -18.32 -10.71 3.15
CA LEU A 117 -17.15 -10.04 3.74
C LEU A 117 -16.67 -10.66 5.06
N SER A 118 -17.53 -11.44 5.72
CA SER A 118 -17.24 -12.06 7.01
C SER A 118 -16.58 -13.44 6.89
N VAL A 119 -16.47 -13.99 5.68
CA VAL A 119 -15.79 -15.27 5.45
C VAL A 119 -14.29 -15.06 5.71
N PRO A 120 -13.65 -15.87 6.58
CA PRO A 120 -12.23 -15.71 6.86
C PRO A 120 -11.44 -15.84 5.58
N VAL A 121 -10.57 -14.87 5.34
CA VAL A 121 -9.52 -14.92 4.33
C VAL A 121 -8.67 -16.15 4.68
N GLN A 122 -8.80 -17.22 3.89
CA GLN A 122 -7.94 -18.39 4.06
C GLN A 122 -6.53 -17.95 3.63
N GLY A 123 -5.64 -17.90 4.62
CA GLY A 123 -4.21 -17.70 4.43
C GLY A 123 -3.53 -18.92 3.83
#